data_AF-A0AA87K7R1-F1
#
_entry.id   AF-A0AA87K7R1-F1
#
_cell.length_a   1.000
_cell.length_b   1.000
_cell.length_c   1.000
_cell.angle_alpha   90.00
_cell.angle_beta   90.00
_cell.angle_gamma   90.00
#
_symmetry.space_group_name_H-M   'P 1'
#
loop_
_entity.id
_entity.type
_entity.pdbx_description
1 polymer ?
#
loop_
_entity_poly.entity_id
_entity_poly.type
_entity_poly.pdbx_seq_one_letter_code
_entity_poly.pdbx_strand_id
1 'polypeptide(L)' 'MTINSTITFTWEGKVYAGKVEREYENSVLVQVTDPSEEMLEKFNDRMIISKKKCQQTAD' A
#
# COMPACT_ATOMS: atom_id res chain seq x y z
N MET A 1 0.70 10.48 -6.14
CA MET A 1 1.73 9.82 -5.32
C MET A 1 2.92 9.56 -6.21
N THR A 2 4.11 9.49 -5.63
CA THR A 2 5.31 9.21 -6.41
C THR A 2 5.52 7.70 -6.45
N ILE A 3 5.75 7.14 -7.63
CA ILE A 3 6.20 5.75 -7.77
C ILE A 3 7.52 5.63 -7.01
N ASN A 4 7.74 4.50 -6.32
CA ASN A 4 8.81 4.30 -5.33
C ASN A 4 8.68 5.04 -4.00
N SER A 5 7.61 5.80 -3.72
CA SER A 5 7.36 6.29 -2.37
C SER A 5 6.88 5.17 -1.46
N THR A 6 7.38 5.18 -0.22
CA THR A 6 6.79 4.41 0.87
C THR A 6 5.53 5.13 1.35
N ILE A 7 4.44 4.38 1.48
CA ILE A 7 3.17 4.87 2.00
C ILE A 7 2.69 3.94 3.10
N THR A 8 1.97 4.53 4.05
CA THR A 8 1.29 3.77 5.09
C THR A 8 -0.21 3.78 4.84
N PHE A 9 -0.84 2.63 5.03
CA PHE A 9 -2.28 2.48 4.86
C PHE A 9 -2.84 1.56 5.95
N THR A 10 -4.08 1.82 6.34
CA THR A 10 -4.78 0.98 7.32
C THR A 10 -5.62 -0.06 6.60
N TRP A 11 -5.37 -1.34 6.90
CA TRP A 11 -6.13 -2.48 6.40
C TRP A 11 -6.56 -3.36 7.59
N GLU A 12 -7.86 -3.68 7.66
CA GLU A 12 -8.46 -4.42 8.78
C GLU A 12 -8.11 -3.88 10.18
N GLY A 13 -7.97 -2.55 10.29
CA GLY A 13 -7.61 -1.89 11.56
C GLY A 13 -6.13 -1.97 11.93
N LYS A 14 -5.30 -2.65 11.13
CA LYS A 14 -3.84 -2.65 11.26
C LYS A 14 -3.23 -1.67 10.26
N VAL A 15 -2.15 -1.01 10.68
CA VAL A 15 -1.39 -0.12 9.78
C VAL A 15 -0.29 -0.93 9.13
N TYR A 16 -0.27 -0.90 7.81
CA TYR A 16 0.75 -1.53 6.99
C TYR A 16 1.54 -0.47 6.25
N ALA A 17 2.82 -0.77 6.04
CA ALA A 17 3.71 0.02 5.20
C ALA A 17 3.96 -0.74 3.91
N GLY A 18 3.98 0.00 2.81
CA GLY A 18 4.34 -0.56 1.53
C GLY A 18 4.87 0.49 0.58
N LYS A 19 5.44 0.02 -0.52
CA LYS A 19 6.04 0.87 -1.54
C LYS A 19 5.14 0.94 -2.75
N VAL A 20 4.90 2.14 -3.26
CA VAL A 20 4.12 2.32 -4.50
C VAL A 20 4.91 1.75 -5.67
N GLU A 21 4.44 0.61 -6.19
CA GLU A 21 5.00 -0.05 -7.37
C GLU A 21 4.43 0.55 -8.65
N ARG A 22 3.13 0.90 -8.63
CA ARG A 22 2.45 1.48 -9.78
C ARG A 22 1.41 2.49 -9.33
N GLU A 23 1.29 3.60 -10.04
CA GLU A 23 0.22 4.57 -9.82
C GLU A 23 -0.86 4.42 -10.90
N TYR A 24 -2.12 4.46 -10.47
CA TYR A 24 -3.31 4.57 -11.31
C TYR A 24 -3.97 5.95 -11.11
N GLU A 25 -5.00 6.24 -11.91
CA GLU A 25 -5.71 7.51 -11.88
C GLU A 25 -6.24 7.86 -10.47
N ASN A 26 -6.91 6.91 -9.81
CA ASN A 26 -7.50 7.11 -8.48
C ASN A 26 -6.93 6.18 -7.39
N SER A 27 -6.02 5.29 -7.75
CA SER A 27 -5.48 4.25 -6.88
C SER A 27 -3.98 4.09 -7.07
N VAL A 28 -3.33 3.35 -6.19
CA VAL A 28 -1.92 2.99 -6.27
C VAL A 28 -1.78 1.51 -5.97
N LEU A 29 -0.98 0.80 -6.77
CA LEU A 29 -0.48 -0.52 -6.44
C LEU A 29 0.67 -0.34 -5.45
N VAL A 30 0.51 -0.93 -4.29
CA VAL A 30 1.44 -0.85 -3.18
C VAL A 30 1.90 -2.26 -2.90
N GLN A 31 3.21 -2.48 -3.00
CA GLN A 31 3.82 -3.71 -2.54
C GLN A 31 4.10 -3.58 -1.05
N VAL A 32 3.43 -4.42 -0.26
CA VAL A 32 3.51 -4.39 1.20
C VAL A 32 4.85 -4.99 1.60
N THR A 33 5.61 -4.25 2.40
CA THR A 33 6.98 -4.66 2.77
C THR A 33 6.97 -5.72 3.87
N ASP A 34 5.94 -5.68 4.73
CA ASP A 34 5.69 -6.65 5.80
C ASP A 34 4.23 -7.13 5.73
N PRO A 35 3.88 -7.99 4.75
CA PRO A 35 2.54 -8.55 4.66
C PRO A 35 2.36 -9.59 5.78
N SER A 36 1.18 -9.59 6.40
CA SER A 36 0.77 -10.72 7.24
C SER A 36 0.53 -11.96 6.36
N GLU A 37 0.61 -13.16 6.94
CA GLU A 37 0.40 -14.44 6.22
C GLU A 37 -0.90 -14.43 5.39
N GLU A 38 -1.99 -13.92 5.97
CA GLU A 38 -3.28 -13.77 5.31
C GLU A 38 -3.25 -12.81 4.10
N MET A 39 -2.43 -11.76 4.17
CA MET A 39 -2.26 -10.79 3.09
C MET A 39 -1.38 -11.34 1.97
N LEU A 40 -0.38 -12.14 2.34
CA LEU A 40 0.47 -12.86 1.39
C LEU A 40 -0.35 -13.90 0.61
N GLU A 41 -1.20 -14.66 1.29
CA GLU A 41 -2.06 -15.67 0.65
C GLU A 41 -3.18 -15.04 -0.19
N LYS A 42 -3.87 -14.00 0.31
CA LYS A 42 -5.02 -13.39 -0.40
C LYS A 42 -4.61 -12.37 -1.46
N PHE A 43 -3.57 -11.60 -1.20
CA PHE A 43 -3.19 -10.44 -2.02
C PHE A 43 -1.80 -10.57 -2.65
N ASN A 44 -1.09 -11.67 -2.43
CA ASN A 44 0.28 -11.88 -2.97
C ASN A 44 1.13 -10.64 -2.72
N ASP A 45 1.19 -10.17 -1.46
CA ASP A 45 1.99 -9.00 -1.03
C ASP A 45 1.71 -7.68 -1.78
N ARG A 46 0.67 -7.62 -2.61
CA ARG A 46 0.33 -6.48 -3.48
C ARG A 46 -1.08 -6.01 -3.21
N MET A 47 -1.19 -4.77 -2.77
CA MET A 47 -2.47 -4.15 -2.48
C MET A 47 -2.74 -2.94 -3.36
N ILE A 48 -3.94 -2.89 -3.93
CA ILE A 48 -4.42 -1.67 -4.59
C ILE A 48 -5.11 -0.82 -3.55
N ILE A 49 -4.48 0.31 -3.20
CA ILE A 49 -5.04 1.26 -2.24
C ILE A 49 -5.47 2.51 -2.98
N SER A 50 -6.67 3.01 -2.69
CA SER A 50 -7.14 4.28 -3.26
C SER A 50 -6.31 5.44 -2.70
N LYS A 51 -5.96 6.41 -3.56
CA LYS A 51 -5.16 7.59 -3.17
C LYS A 51 -5.76 8.36 -1.98
N LYS A 52 -7.09 8.33 -1.83
CA LYS A 52 -7.82 8.93 -0.69
C LYS A 52 -7.53 8.27 0.67
N LYS A 53 -7.14 7.00 0.68
CA LYS A 53 -6.86 6.22 1.91
C LYS A 53 -5.37 6.05 2.19
N CYS A 54 -4.52 6.51 1.28
CA CYS A 54 -3.09 6.43 1.45
C CYS A 54 -2.61 7.67 2.20
N GLN A 55 -1.90 7.49 3.31
CA GLN A 55 -1.14 8.57 3.93
C GLN A 55 0.28 8.51 3.40
N GLN A 56 0.66 9.54 2.64
CA GLN A 56 2.07 9.77 2.33
C GLN A 56 2.75 10.29 3.59
N THR A 57 3.79 9.60 4.04
CA THR A 57 4.73 10.17 5.00
C THR A 57 5.49 11.26 4.23
N ALA A 58 5.12 12.52 4.45
CA ALA A 58 5.92 13.64 3.98
C ALA A 58 7.15 13.70 4.89
N ASP A 59 8.32 13.47 4.30
CA ASP A 59 9.61 13.87 4.89
C ASP A 59 9.80 15.38 4.70
#